data_AF-A0A268S0C9-F1
#
_entry.id   AF-A0A268S0C9-F1
#
_cell.length_a   1.000
_cell.length_b   1.000
_cell.length_c   1.000
_cell.angle_alpha   90.00
_cell.angle_beta   90.00
_cell.angle_gamma   90.00
#
_symmetry.space_group_name_H-M   'P 1'
#
loop_
_entity.id
_entity.type
_entity.pdbx_description
1 polymer ?
#
loop_
_entity_poly.entity_id
_entity_poly.type
_entity_poly.pdbx_seq_one_letter_code
_entity_poly.pdbx_strand_id
1 'polypeptide(L)' 'MLTILYDYLEAAIHTSRIIEYFTSVNGEEDKPISRMKTVDWTDIETPYDLVLADREFWQIILW' A
#
# COMPACT_ATOMS: atom_id res chain seq x y z
N MET A 1 -12.93 -8.95 -2.96
CA MET A 1 -11.53 -9.42 -3.07
C MET A 1 -10.56 -8.42 -2.46
N LEU A 2 -10.67 -7.12 -2.76
CA LEU A 2 -9.88 -6.07 -2.10
C LEU A 2 -10.14 -5.94 -0.58
N THR A 3 -11.34 -6.29 -0.11
CA THR A 3 -11.68 -6.29 1.33
C THR A 3 -10.71 -7.14 2.16
N ILE A 4 -10.30 -8.31 1.65
CA ILE A 4 -9.35 -9.19 2.38
C ILE A 4 -7.99 -8.49 2.56
N LEU A 5 -7.52 -7.79 1.53
CA LEU A 5 -6.28 -7.03 1.61
C LEU A 5 -6.44 -5.86 2.58
N TYR A 6 -7.55 -5.12 2.52
CA TYR A 6 -7.84 -4.03 3.43
C TYR A 6 -7.84 -4.48 4.89
N ASP A 7 -8.61 -5.52 5.22
CA ASP A 7 -8.70 -6.06 6.58
C ASP A 7 -7.34 -6.56 7.09
N TYR A 8 -6.54 -7.17 6.21
CA TYR A 8 -5.18 -7.60 6.55
C TYR A 8 -4.25 -6.42 6.86
N LEU A 9 -4.27 -5.38 6.02
CA LEU A 9 -3.46 -4.19 6.20
C LEU A 9 -3.90 -3.40 7.44
N GLU A 10 -5.19 -3.36 7.74
CA GLU A 10 -5.74 -2.77 8.97
C GLU A 10 -5.17 -3.47 10.21
N ALA A 11 -5.23 -4.80 10.26
CA ALA A 11 -4.67 -5.55 11.38
C ALA A 11 -3.14 -5.36 11.50
N ALA A 12 -2.44 -5.35 10.37
CA ALA A 12 -1.00 -5.17 10.33
C ALA A 12 -0.57 -3.78 10.81
N ILE A 13 -1.21 -2.70 10.34
CA ILE A 13 -0.78 -1.32 10.63
C ILE A 13 -1.02 -0.96 12.11
N HIS A 14 -2.08 -1.49 12.71
CA HIS A 14 -2.32 -1.35 14.15
C HIS A 14 -1.25 -2.03 15.01
N THR A 15 -0.53 -3.02 14.45
CA THR A 15 0.55 -3.73 15.13
C THR A 15 1.92 -3.10 14.83
N SER A 16 2.22 -2.80 13.56
CA SER A 16 3.55 -2.38 13.11
C SER A 16 3.74 -0.86 13.01
N ARG A 17 2.66 -0.07 13.00
CA ARG A 17 2.62 1.40 12.77
C ARG A 17 3.06 1.87 11.39
N ILE A 18 3.80 1.05 10.66
CA ILE A 18 4.29 1.33 9.32
C ILE A 18 4.10 0.09 8.45
N ILE A 19 3.61 0.27 7.24
CA ILE A 19 3.56 -0.74 6.19
C ILE A 19 4.17 -0.16 4.91
N GLU A 20 4.93 -0.99 4.21
CA GLU A 20 5.42 -0.71 2.86
C GLU A 20 4.64 -1.57 1.87
N TYR A 21 4.10 -0.93 0.84
CA TYR A 21 3.20 -1.55 -0.12
C TYR A 21 3.57 -1.12 -1.54
N PHE A 22 3.72 -2.08 -2.43
CA PHE A 22 4.22 -1.86 -3.79
C PHE A 22 3.49 -2.76 -4.77
N THR A 23 3.29 -2.28 -6.00
CA THR A 23 2.77 -3.09 -7.10
C THR A 23 3.67 -3.00 -8.32
N SER A 24 3.78 -4.11 -9.05
CA SER A 24 4.48 -4.18 -10.32
C SER A 24 3.78 -5.19 -11.22
N VAL A 25 3.72 -4.89 -12.51
CA VAL A 25 3.44 -5.91 -13.53
C VAL A 25 4.59 -6.92 -13.54
N ASN A 26 4.26 -8.18 -13.78
CA ASN A 26 5.18 -9.31 -13.73
C ASN A 26 6.47 -9.06 -14.52
N GLY A 27 7.63 -9.29 -13.89
CA GLY A 27 8.94 -9.15 -14.52
C GLY A 27 9.41 -7.70 -14.64
N GLU A 28 8.71 -6.77 -14.00
CA GLU A 28 9.13 -5.36 -13.90
C GLU A 28 9.58 -4.96 -12.49
N GLU A 29 9.61 -5.90 -11.53
CA GLU A 29 10.01 -5.61 -10.14
C GLU A 29 11.44 -5.09 -10.00
N ASP A 30 12.32 -5.46 -10.94
CA ASP A 30 13.72 -5.01 -10.97
C ASP A 30 13.89 -3.61 -11.58
N LYS A 31 12.83 -3.05 -12.17
CA LYS A 31 12.87 -1.69 -12.74
C LYS A 31 12.77 -0.65 -11.63
N PRO A 32 13.28 0.57 -11.86
CA PRO A 32 13.12 1.65 -10.89
C PRO A 32 11.66 1.91 -10.56
N ILE A 33 11.40 2.18 -9.27
CA ILE A 33 10.12 2.68 -8.76
C ILE A 33 9.75 3.93 -9.56
N SER A 34 8.52 3.93 -10.09
CA SER A 34 8.03 5.06 -10.87
C SER A 34 7.58 6.22 -9.98
N ARG A 35 7.02 5.92 -8.81
CA ARG A 35 6.50 6.92 -7.87
C ARG A 35 6.57 6.40 -6.44
N MET A 36 6.99 7.27 -5.52
CA MET A 36 6.96 7.01 -4.09
C MET A 36 6.02 7.99 -3.39
N LYS A 37 5.19 7.49 -2.47
CA LYS A 37 4.25 8.30 -1.69
C LYS A 37 4.25 7.83 -0.23
N THR A 38 4.09 8.76 0.70
CA THR A 38 3.74 8.46 2.09
C THR A 38 2.30 8.87 2.33
N VAL A 39 1.50 8.01 2.94
CA VAL A 39 0.09 8.25 3.24
C VAL A 39 -0.24 7.88 4.69
N ASP A 40 -1.15 8.61 5.29
CA ASP A 40 -1.71 8.22 6.59
C ASP A 40 -2.76 7.13 6.38
N TRP A 41 -2.80 6.13 7.27
CA TRP A 41 -3.82 5.08 7.22
C TRP A 41 -5.24 5.66 7.33
N THR A 42 -5.41 6.76 8.07
CA THR A 42 -6.72 7.42 8.23
C THR A 42 -7.25 8.05 6.94
N ASP A 43 -6.39 8.29 5.94
CA ASP A 43 -6.79 8.77 4.61
C ASP A 43 -7.26 7.63 3.68
N ILE A 44 -7.17 6.36 4.11
CA ILE A 44 -7.57 5.17 3.33
C ILE A 44 -8.97 4.73 3.79
N GLU A 45 -9.99 5.32 3.18
CA GLU A 45 -11.40 5.14 3.59
C GLU A 45 -12.03 3.85 3.03
N THR A 46 -11.53 3.35 1.89
CA THR A 46 -12.10 2.21 1.20
C THR A 46 -11.03 1.23 0.68
N PRO A 47 -11.38 -0.06 0.47
CA PRO A 47 -10.46 -1.01 -0.14
C PRO A 47 -9.95 -0.62 -1.53
N TYR A 48 -10.63 0.30 -2.23
CA TYR A 48 -10.21 0.80 -3.54
C TYR A 48 -9.09 1.84 -3.45
N ASP A 49 -8.92 2.52 -2.33
CA ASP A 49 -7.84 3.49 -2.12
C ASP A 49 -6.47 2.81 -2.04
N LEU A 50 -6.45 1.49 -1.85
CA LEU A 50 -5.26 0.64 -1.91
C LEU A 50 -4.88 0.25 -3.35
N VAL A 51 -5.61 0.69 -4.38
CA VAL A 51 -5.23 0.37 -5.76
C VAL A 51 -4.10 1.30 -6.20
N LEU A 52 -2.92 0.71 -6.38
CA LEU A 52 -1.72 1.40 -6.85
C LEU A 52 -1.56 1.32 -8.37
N ALA A 53 -0.95 2.35 -8.96
CA ALA A 53 -0.48 2.27 -10.34
C ALA A 53 0.78 1.38 -10.45
N ASP A 54 1.06 0.86 -11.64
CA ASP A 54 2.28 0.05 -11.88
C ASP A 54 3.55 0.77 -11.39
N ARG A 55 4.37 0.05 -10.63
CA ARG A 55 5.62 0.51 -10.03
C ARG A 55 5.46 1.71 -9.09
N GLU A 56 4.29 1.87 -8.48
CA GLU A 56 4.05 2.81 -7.39
C GLU A 56 4.36 2.15 -6.03
N PHE A 57 5.12 2.86 -5.20
CA PHE A 57 5.51 2.45 -3.86
C PHE A 57 4.87 3.38 -2.83
N TRP A 58 4.12 2.82 -1.90
CA TRP A 58 3.51 3.53 -0.79
C TRP A 58 4.13 3.10 0.53
N GLN A 59 4.44 4.10 1.35
CA GLN A 59 4.64 3.93 2.78
C GLN A 59 3.38 4.40 3.49
N ILE A 60 2.69 3.48 4.15
CA ILE A 60 1.48 3.75 4.90
C ILE A 60 1.84 3.84 6.38
N ILE A 61 1.48 4.94 7.03
CA ILE A 61 1.81 5.22 8.43
C ILE A 61 0.54 5.41 9.26
N LEU A 62 0.58 4.97 10.52
CA LEU A 62 -0.46 5.24 11.51
C LEU A 62 0.20 5.81 12.77
N TRP A 63 0.00 7.10 13.01
CA TRP A 63 0.54 7.80 14.18
C TRP A 63 -0.03 7.30 15.52
#